data_AF-A0A449AW39-F1
#
_entry.id   AF-A0A449AW39-F1
#
_cell.length_a   1.000
_cell.length_b   1.000
_cell.length_c   1.000
_cell.angle_alpha   90.00
_cell.angle_beta   90.00
_cell.angle_gamma   90.00
#
_symmetry.space_group_name_H-M   'P 1'
#
loop_
_entity.id
_entity.type
_entity.pdbx_description
1 polymer ?
#
loop_
_entity_poly.entity_id
_entity_poly.type
_entity_poly.pdbx_seq_one_letter_code
_entity_poly.pdbx_strand_id
1 'polypeptide(L)'
;MIASLTNLLATNADEIHVDVKILPLWLSILIFLLFLFLSIISFVIYRTYSLKKMREYKQAQLDDFIKENPRRKNVKYEDTGMFLPSWERMKYNLPLFLTIVFALISIFGFVALFK
;
A
#
# COMPACT_ATOMS: atom_id res chain seq x y z
N MET A 1 56.76 15.05 -15.10
CA MET A 1 55.97 15.11 -13.86
C MET A 1 54.46 15.09 -14.13
N ILE A 2 53.94 15.90 -15.07
CA ILE A 2 52.51 15.95 -15.42
C ILE A 2 52.00 14.62 -16.02
N ALA A 3 52.77 13.95 -16.88
CA ALA A 3 52.41 12.66 -17.49
C ALA A 3 52.27 11.50 -16.47
N SER A 4 52.95 11.58 -15.32
CA SER A 4 52.84 10.59 -14.25
C SER A 4 51.55 10.80 -13.45
N LEU A 5 51.11 12.05 -13.29
CA LEU A 5 49.86 12.38 -12.60
C LEU A 5 48.63 11.97 -13.43
N THR A 6 48.70 12.10 -14.76
CA THR A 6 47.63 11.67 -15.68
C THR A 6 47.50 10.15 -15.73
N ASN A 7 48.61 9.42 -15.72
CA ASN A 7 48.57 7.95 -15.65
C ASN A 7 48.07 7.46 -14.29
N LEU A 8 48.43 8.14 -13.20
CA LEU A 8 47.95 7.82 -11.85
C LEU A 8 46.44 8.09 -11.71
N LEU A 9 45.93 9.18 -12.30
CA LEU A 9 44.49 9.48 -12.31
C LEU A 9 43.71 8.52 -13.21
N ALA A 10 44.29 8.09 -14.34
CA ALA A 10 43.69 7.10 -15.23
C ALA A 10 43.60 5.71 -14.57
N THR A 11 44.64 5.26 -13.86
CA THR A 11 44.62 3.96 -13.15
C THR A 11 43.64 3.93 -11.97
N ASN A 12 43.35 5.08 -11.35
CA ASN A 12 42.41 5.15 -10.21
C ASN A 12 40.95 5.35 -10.64
N ALA A 13 40.68 5.69 -11.91
CA ALA A 13 39.33 5.91 -12.42
C ALA A 13 38.64 4.61 -12.88
N ASP A 14 39.40 3.56 -13.19
CA ASP A 14 38.89 2.29 -13.72
C ASP A 14 38.41 1.28 -12.66
N GLU A 15 38.71 1.48 -11.36
CA GLU A 15 38.43 0.48 -10.31
C GLU A 15 37.26 0.81 -9.38
N ILE A 16 36.29 1.63 -9.80
CA ILE A 16 34.98 1.62 -9.12
C ILE A 16 34.17 0.45 -9.65
N HIS A 17 34.61 -0.77 -9.32
CA HIS A 17 33.79 -1.97 -9.45
C HIS A 17 32.66 -1.86 -8.42
N VAL A 18 31.56 -1.21 -8.81
CA VAL A 18 30.30 -1.33 -8.08
C VAL A 18 29.86 -2.77 -8.25
N ASP A 19 30.19 -3.60 -7.27
CA ASP A 19 29.74 -4.99 -7.18
C ASP A 19 28.22 -4.99 -6.99
N VAL A 20 27.49 -4.89 -8.11
CA VAL A 20 26.03 -5.05 -8.13
C VAL A 20 25.77 -6.53 -7.89
N LYS A 21 25.57 -6.90 -6.62
CA LYS A 21 25.13 -8.26 -6.26
C LYS A 21 23.77 -8.51 -6.90
N ILE A 22 23.76 -9.26 -8.00
CA ILE A 22 22.54 -9.74 -8.64
C ILE A 22 21.85 -10.67 -7.65
N LEU A 23 20.64 -10.31 -7.23
CA LEU A 23 19.80 -11.16 -6.40
C LEU A 23 19.55 -12.48 -7.13
N PRO A 24 19.72 -13.65 -6.48
CA PRO A 24 19.52 -14.92 -7.14
C PRO A 24 18.04 -15.07 -7.55
N LEU A 25 17.81 -15.61 -8.75
CA LEU A 25 16.48 -15.67 -9.38
C LEU A 25 15.39 -16.26 -8.48
N TRP A 26 15.71 -17.33 -7.74
CA TRP A 26 14.78 -17.99 -6.83
C TRP A 26 14.28 -17.05 -5.72
N LEU A 27 15.14 -16.16 -5.21
CA LEU A 27 14.79 -15.21 -4.17
C LEU A 27 13.86 -14.13 -4.72
N SER A 28 14.10 -13.66 -5.94
CA SER A 28 13.23 -12.70 -6.63
C SER A 28 11.83 -13.26 -6.88
N ILE A 29 11.73 -14.54 -7.29
CA ILE A 29 10.44 -15.23 -7.45
C ILE A 29 9.71 -15.36 -6.11
N LEU A 30 10.43 -15.72 -5.04
CA LEU A 30 9.85 -15.84 -3.70
C LEU A 30 9.26 -14.51 -3.21
N ILE A 31 10.00 -13.42 -3.39
CA ILE A 31 9.57 -12.06 -3.05
C ILE A 31 8.32 -11.68 -3.86
N PHE A 32 8.31 -11.95 -5.17
CA PHE A 32 7.17 -11.69 -6.03
C PHE A 32 5.90 -12.40 -5.54
N LEU A 33 5.99 -13.72 -5.28
CA LEU A 33 4.86 -14.52 -4.81
C LEU A 33 4.36 -14.05 -3.45
N LEU A 34 5.27 -13.68 -2.53
CA LEU A 34 4.92 -13.17 -1.22
C LEU A 34 4.11 -11.87 -1.31
N PHE A 35 4.56 -10.90 -2.10
CA PHE A 35 3.84 -9.62 -2.26
C PHE A 35 2.51 -9.79 -2.99
N LEU A 36 2.45 -10.69 -3.98
CA LEU A 36 1.19 -11.03 -4.65
C LEU A 36 0.19 -11.61 -3.65
N PHE A 37 0.63 -12.58 -2.83
CA PHE A 37 -0.20 -13.19 -1.80
C PHE A 37 -0.70 -12.17 -0.76
N LEU A 38 0.18 -11.30 -0.27
CA LEU A 38 -0.18 -10.21 0.65
C LEU A 38 -1.19 -9.23 0.05
N SER A 39 -1.07 -8.90 -1.25
CA SER A 39 -2.03 -8.05 -1.95
C SER A 39 -3.43 -8.67 -1.96
N ILE A 40 -3.53 -9.97 -2.28
CA ILE A 40 -4.78 -10.73 -2.30
C ILE A 40 -5.40 -10.79 -0.90
N ILE A 41 -4.63 -11.15 0.13
CA ILE A 41 -5.14 -11.19 1.52
C ILE A 41 -5.68 -9.83 1.94
N SER A 42 -4.93 -8.75 1.69
CA SER A 42 -5.34 -7.39 2.06
C SER A 42 -6.66 -6.99 1.38
N PHE A 43 -6.84 -7.41 0.12
CA PHE A 43 -8.05 -7.14 -0.64
C PHE A 43 -9.26 -7.92 -0.11
N VAL A 44 -9.06 -9.20 0.24
CA VAL A 44 -10.10 -10.03 0.87
C VAL A 44 -10.51 -9.44 2.21
N ILE A 45 -9.56 -9.00 3.04
CA ILE A 45 -9.85 -8.33 4.32
C ILE A 45 -10.65 -7.05 4.10
N TYR A 46 -10.25 -6.22 3.13
CA TYR A 46 -10.98 -5.00 2.79
C TYR A 46 -12.45 -5.28 2.44
N ARG A 47 -12.68 -6.27 1.56
CA ARG A 47 -14.02 -6.60 1.05
C ARG A 47 -14.91 -7.24 2.11
N THR A 48 -14.38 -8.17 2.88
CA THR A 48 -15.17 -8.98 3.83
C THR A 48 -15.36 -8.29 5.18
N TYR A 49 -14.33 -7.59 5.67
CA TYR A 49 -14.33 -7.02 7.01
C TYR A 49 -14.48 -5.49 7.00
N SER A 50 -13.59 -4.77 6.31
CA SER A 50 -13.56 -3.30 6.39
C SER A 50 -14.85 -2.63 5.90
N LEU A 51 -15.36 -3.06 4.74
CA LEU A 51 -16.61 -2.51 4.21
C LEU A 51 -17.81 -2.77 5.12
N LYS A 52 -17.85 -3.94 5.76
CA LYS A 52 -18.91 -4.28 6.71
C LYS A 52 -18.84 -3.38 7.95
N LYS A 53 -17.65 -3.26 8.54
CA LYS A 53 -17.44 -2.44 9.75
C LYS A 53 -17.72 -0.96 9.53
N MET A 54 -17.36 -0.40 8.39
CA MET A 54 -17.72 0.99 8.06
C MET A 54 -19.24 1.18 7.98
N ARG A 55 -19.99 0.23 7.44
CA ARG A 55 -21.47 0.31 7.41
C ARG A 55 -22.06 0.21 8.81
N GLU A 56 -21.58 -0.72 9.63
CA GLU A 56 -21.99 -0.87 11.02
C GLU A 56 -21.75 0.42 11.82
N TYR A 57 -20.58 1.05 11.63
CA TYR A 57 -20.26 2.31 12.30
C TYR A 57 -21.20 3.46 11.88
N LYS A 58 -21.44 3.60 10.57
CA LYS A 58 -22.39 4.60 10.05
C LYS A 58 -23.81 4.36 10.58
N GLN A 59 -24.23 3.10 10.66
CA GLN A 59 -25.55 2.76 11.19
C GLN A 59 -25.66 3.14 12.67
N ALA A 60 -24.65 2.82 13.49
CA ALA A 60 -24.64 3.19 14.90
C ALA A 60 -24.75 4.72 15.09
N GLN A 61 -23.98 5.49 14.32
CA GLN A 61 -24.10 6.96 14.32
C GLN A 61 -25.49 7.44 13.92
N LEU A 62 -26.13 6.79 12.94
CA LEU A 62 -27.48 7.13 12.50
C LEU A 62 -28.53 6.81 13.59
N ASP A 63 -28.39 5.68 14.28
CA ASP A 63 -29.28 5.28 15.35
C ASP A 63 -29.21 6.27 16.53
N ASP A 64 -28.00 6.70 16.89
CA ASP A 64 -27.77 7.75 17.90
C ASP A 64 -28.37 9.09 17.46
N PHE A 65 -28.17 9.48 16.20
CA PHE A 65 -28.75 10.70 15.64
C PHE A 65 -30.29 10.69 15.69
N ILE A 66 -30.93 9.58 15.34
CA ILE A 66 -32.39 9.44 15.37
C ILE A 66 -32.92 9.52 16.81
N LYS A 67 -32.20 8.93 17.76
CA LYS A 67 -32.54 8.99 19.19
C LYS A 67 -32.52 10.43 19.72
N GLU A 68 -31.54 11.23 19.31
CA GLU A 68 -31.43 12.65 19.67
C GLU A 68 -32.42 13.54 18.88
N ASN A 69 -32.85 13.10 17.70
CA ASN A 69 -33.73 13.86 16.80
C ASN A 69 -35.02 13.09 16.45
N PRO A 70 -35.93 12.85 17.43
CA PRO A 70 -37.08 11.96 17.25
C PRO A 70 -38.09 12.41 16.18
N ARG A 71 -38.03 13.67 15.74
CA ARG A 71 -38.84 14.22 14.64
C ARG A 71 -38.33 13.83 13.25
N ARG A 72 -37.06 13.46 13.13
CA ARG A 72 -36.42 13.09 11.86
C ARG A 72 -36.38 11.56 11.76
N LYS A 73 -37.51 10.96 11.34
CA LYS A 73 -37.62 9.52 11.08
C LYS A 73 -37.30 9.21 9.62
N ASN A 74 -36.75 8.03 9.34
CA ASN A 74 -36.42 7.55 7.98
C ASN A 74 -35.37 8.39 7.22
N VAL A 75 -34.50 9.11 7.93
CA VAL A 75 -33.36 9.81 7.33
C VAL A 75 -32.24 8.81 7.01
N LYS A 76 -31.57 8.99 5.87
CA LYS A 76 -30.34 8.23 5.56
C LYS A 76 -29.13 8.94 6.17
N TYR A 77 -28.06 8.17 6.40
CA TYR A 77 -26.82 8.72 6.95
C TYR A 77 -26.30 9.91 6.14
N GLU A 78 -26.36 9.83 4.82
CA GLU A 78 -25.90 10.87 3.90
C GLU A 78 -26.68 12.19 4.04
N ASP A 79 -27.93 12.14 4.50
CA ASP A 79 -28.81 13.30 4.64
C ASP A 79 -28.62 14.03 5.99
N THR A 80 -27.92 13.42 6.93
CA THR A 80 -27.74 13.95 8.29
C THR A 80 -26.60 14.97 8.40
N GLY A 81 -25.75 15.09 7.39
CA GLY A 81 -24.52 15.88 7.44
C GLY A 81 -23.43 15.28 8.35
N MET A 82 -23.67 14.09 8.91
CA MET A 82 -22.65 13.36 9.66
C MET A 82 -21.54 12.87 8.74
N PHE A 83 -20.31 12.87 9.27
CA PHE A 83 -19.15 12.39 8.56
C PHE A 83 -18.48 11.27 9.35
N LEU A 84 -17.96 10.29 8.60
CA LEU A 84 -17.13 9.25 9.18
C LEU A 84 -15.82 9.92 9.66
N PRO A 85 -15.46 9.81 10.95
CA PRO A 85 -14.24 10.43 11.48
C PRO A 85 -13.01 10.00 10.68
N SER A 86 -12.05 10.91 10.52
CA SER A 86 -10.85 10.68 9.70
C SER A 86 -10.07 9.43 10.13
N TRP A 87 -9.99 9.17 11.43
CA TRP A 87 -9.33 7.96 11.96
C TRP A 87 -10.03 6.67 11.54
N GLU A 88 -11.37 6.64 11.59
CA GLU A 88 -12.14 5.46 11.22
C GLU A 88 -12.06 5.18 9.71
N ARG A 89 -12.05 6.25 8.89
CA ARG A 89 -11.76 6.15 7.44
C ARG A 89 -10.39 5.56 7.18
N MET A 90 -9.35 6.07 7.86
CA MET A 90 -7.98 5.61 7.67
C MET A 90 -7.84 4.12 8.06
N LYS A 91 -8.35 3.74 9.23
CA LYS A 91 -8.31 2.37 9.74
C LYS A 91 -8.92 1.36 8.77
N TYR A 92 -10.10 1.64 8.23
CA TYR A 92 -10.79 0.69 7.35
C TYR A 92 -10.39 0.78 5.88
N ASN A 93 -9.81 1.89 5.43
CA ASN A 93 -9.20 1.97 4.10
C ASN A 93 -7.77 1.44 4.05
N LEU A 94 -7.10 1.25 5.19
CA LEU A 94 -5.73 0.75 5.26
C LEU A 94 -5.52 -0.57 4.49
N PRO A 95 -6.40 -1.59 4.60
CA PRO A 95 -6.24 -2.82 3.82
C PRO A 95 -6.30 -2.59 2.31
N LEU A 96 -7.15 -1.68 1.82
CA LEU A 96 -7.20 -1.33 0.40
C LEU A 96 -5.92 -0.62 -0.04
N PHE A 97 -5.40 0.30 0.79
CA PHE A 97 -4.13 0.96 0.53
C PHE A 97 -2.98 -0.05 0.43
N LEU A 98 -2.91 -1.00 1.36
CA LEU A 98 -1.92 -2.08 1.35
C LEU A 98 -2.05 -2.98 0.12
N THR A 99 -3.28 -3.30 -0.31
CA THR A 99 -3.50 -4.02 -1.58
C THR A 99 -2.82 -3.32 -2.75
N ILE A 100 -3.01 -2.01 -2.89
CA ILE A 100 -2.44 -1.21 -3.99
C ILE A 100 -0.91 -1.22 -3.90
N VAL A 101 -0.35 -0.95 -2.72
CA VAL A 101 1.11 -0.92 -2.51
C VAL A 101 1.74 -2.28 -2.85
N PHE A 102 1.20 -3.37 -2.32
CA PHE A 102 1.73 -4.71 -2.58
C PHE A 102 1.54 -5.15 -4.03
N ALA A 103 0.44 -4.77 -4.67
CA ALA A 103 0.23 -5.02 -6.09
C ALA A 103 1.28 -4.30 -6.95
N LEU A 104 1.56 -3.02 -6.66
CA LEU A 104 2.58 -2.26 -7.39
C LEU A 104 3.97 -2.88 -7.21
N ILE A 105 4.36 -3.24 -5.98
CA ILE A 105 5.64 -3.92 -5.72
C ILE A 105 5.73 -5.23 -6.52
N SER A 106 4.66 -6.03 -6.53
CA SER A 106 4.60 -7.28 -7.29
C SER A 106 4.74 -7.05 -8.80
N ILE A 107 4.07 -6.04 -9.36
CA ILE A 107 4.18 -5.67 -10.79
C ILE A 107 5.59 -5.21 -11.14
N PHE A 108 6.20 -4.33 -10.35
CA PHE A 108 7.58 -3.88 -10.59
C PHE A 108 8.57 -5.04 -10.48
N GLY A 109 8.40 -5.92 -9.48
CA GLY A 109 9.21 -7.13 -9.34
C GLY A 109 9.06 -8.07 -10.54
N PHE A 110 7.84 -8.25 -11.05
CA PHE A 110 7.60 -9.02 -12.27
C PHE A 110 8.34 -8.41 -13.46
N VAL A 111 8.18 -7.11 -13.73
CA VAL A 111 8.88 -6.44 -14.86
C VAL A 111 10.41 -6.56 -14.74
N ALA A 112 10.95 -6.48 -13.53
CA ALA A 112 12.39 -6.63 -13.29
C ALA A 112 12.90 -8.06 -13.51
N LEU A 113 12.05 -9.09 -13.41
CA LEU A 113 12.41 -10.49 -13.67
C LEU A 113 12.55 -10.82 -15.16
N PHE A 114 11.85 -10.09 -16.04
CA PHE A 114 11.80 -10.37 -17.48
C PHE A 114 12.60 -9.35 -18.33
N LYS A 115 13.32 -8.44 -17.68
CA LYS A 115 14.31 -7.57 -18.33
C LYS A 115 15.70 -8.16 -18.15
#